data_AF-A0A662CEZ7-F1
#
_entry.id   AF-A0A662CEZ7-F1
#
_cell.length_a   1.000
_cell.length_b   1.000
_cell.length_c   1.000
_cell.angle_alpha   90.00
_cell.angle_beta   90.00
_cell.angle_gamma   90.00
#
_symmetry.space_group_name_H-M   'P 1'
#
loop_
_entity.id
_entity.type
_entity.pdbx_description
1 polymer ?
#
loop_
_entity_poly.entity_id
_entity_poly.type
_entity_poly.pdbx_seq_one_letter_code
_entity_poly.pdbx_strand_id
1 'polypeptide(L)' 'EINAHQDRLDLSDLHARKAKEMGVKLALGTDSHHLGQLWMIRLGVGVARRAWLEPSDVLNTYPLEELLALTRKKR' A
#
# COMPACT_ATOMS: atom_id res chain seq x y z
N GLU A 1 -5.15 -0.17 3.63
CA GLU A 1 -4.33 -0.91 2.65
C GLU A 1 -4.80 -0.53 1.25
N ILE A 2 -3.92 -0.60 0.25
CA ILE A 2 -4.30 -0.68 -1.17
C ILE A 2 -4.13 -2.14 -1.57
N ASN A 3 -5.24 -2.86 -1.54
CA ASN A 3 -5.37 -4.22 -2.00
C ASN A 3 -5.34 -4.22 -3.52
N ALA A 4 -4.26 -4.79 -4.05
CA ALA A 4 -3.93 -4.81 -5.46
C ALA A 4 -4.62 -5.95 -6.21
N HIS A 5 -5.41 -6.80 -5.54
CA HIS A 5 -6.19 -7.83 -6.21
C HIS A 5 -7.12 -7.18 -7.25
N GLN A 6 -7.09 -7.68 -8.48
CA GLN A 6 -7.76 -7.07 -9.64
C GLN A 6 -9.26 -6.82 -9.44
N ASP A 7 -9.95 -7.73 -8.75
CA ASP A 7 -11.39 -7.64 -8.46
C ASP A 7 -11.71 -6.77 -7.24
N ARG A 8 -10.70 -6.32 -6.49
CA ARG A 8 -10.86 -5.47 -5.30
C ARG A 8 -10.44 -4.03 -5.57
N LEU A 9 -9.15 -3.81 -5.86
CA LEU A 9 -8.54 -2.48 -6.04
C LEU A 9 -9.00 -1.46 -4.97
N ASP A 10 -8.91 -1.88 -3.69
CA ASP A 10 -9.42 -1.16 -2.53
C ASP A 10 -8.31 -0.92 -1.49
N LEU A 11 -8.02 0.29 -1.02
CA LEU A 11 -8.69 1.57 -1.29
C LEU A 11 -8.62 2.05 -2.74
N SER A 12 -9.69 2.71 -3.18
CA SER A 12 -9.69 3.52 -4.41
C SER A 12 -8.65 4.63 -4.34
N ASP A 13 -8.23 5.13 -5.50
CA ASP A 13 -7.25 6.22 -5.62
C ASP A 13 -7.69 7.51 -4.91
N LEU A 14 -8.96 7.87 -4.99
CA LEU A 14 -9.53 9.02 -4.27
C LEU A 14 -9.40 8.86 -2.75
N HIS A 15 -9.73 7.69 -2.22
CA HIS A 15 -9.62 7.43 -0.78
C HIS A 15 -8.16 7.33 -0.34
N ALA A 16 -7.29 6.73 -1.15
CA ALA A 16 -5.87 6.65 -0.88
C ALA A 16 -5.23 8.05 -0.83
N ARG A 17 -5.63 8.96 -1.74
CA ARG A 17 -5.19 10.36 -1.71
C ARG A 17 -5.66 11.08 -0.45
N LYS A 18 -6.93 10.90 -0.06
CA LYS A 18 -7.46 11.46 1.19
C LYS A 18 -6.72 10.92 2.42
N ALA A 19 -6.36 9.64 2.43
CA ALA A 19 -5.55 9.05 3.50
C ALA A 19 -4.16 9.71 3.60
N LYS A 20 -3.51 9.97 2.46
CA LYS A 20 -2.26 10.77 2.41
C LYS A 20 -2.45 12.16 3.00
N GLU A 21 -3.51 12.88 2.61
CA GLU A 21 -3.81 14.22 3.12
C GLU A 21 -4.02 14.22 4.65
N MET A 22 -4.50 13.11 5.21
CA MET A 22 -4.65 12.89 6.65
C MET A 22 -3.35 12.40 7.35
N GLY A 23 -2.24 12.26 6.63
CA GLY A 23 -0.97 11.76 7.16
C GLY A 23 -0.93 10.26 7.44
N VAL A 24 -1.91 9.50 6.93
CA VAL A 24 -1.98 8.05 7.13
C VAL A 24 -1.02 7.35 6.17
N LYS A 25 -0.18 6.46 6.71
CA LYS A 25 0.69 5.60 5.92
C LYS A 25 -0.09 4.42 5.34
N LEU A 26 0.13 4.11 4.08
CA LEU A 26 -0.56 3.03 3.36
C LEU A 26 0.38 1.86 3.11
N ALA A 27 -0.16 0.64 3.19
CA ALA A 27 0.50 -0.58 2.71
C ALA A 27 -0.16 -1.04 1.41
N LEU A 28 0.61 -1.62 0.51
CA LEU A 28 0.14 -2.31 -0.69
C LEU A 28 0.26 -3.82 -0.47
N GLY A 29 -0.77 -4.57 -0.81
CA GLY A 29 -0.81 -6.03 -0.70
C GLY A 29 -1.62 -6.64 -1.83
N THR A 30 -1.28 -7.84 -2.28
CA THR A 30 -1.97 -8.51 -3.40
C THR A 30 -3.12 -9.41 -2.99
N ASP A 31 -3.30 -9.65 -1.68
CA ASP A 31 -4.26 -10.65 -1.17
C ASP A 31 -4.06 -12.03 -1.84
N SER A 32 -2.79 -12.40 -2.04
CA SER A 32 -2.42 -13.61 -2.77
C SER A 32 -2.76 -14.85 -1.98
N HIS A 33 -3.52 -15.74 -2.60
CA HIS A 33 -3.79 -17.12 -2.18
C HIS A 33 -2.93 -18.14 -2.94
N HIS A 34 -2.23 -17.70 -4.01
CA HIS A 34 -1.23 -18.49 -4.71
C HIS A 34 -0.17 -17.60 -5.40
N LEU A 35 0.99 -18.17 -5.75
CA LEU A 35 2.12 -17.43 -6.35
C LEU A 35 1.74 -16.63 -7.60
N GLY A 36 0.82 -17.16 -8.42
CA GLY A 36 0.35 -16.52 -9.65
C GLY A 36 -0.43 -15.22 -9.44
N GLN A 37 -0.69 -14.78 -8.20
CA GLN A 37 -1.33 -13.48 -7.91
C GLN A 37 -0.33 -12.38 -7.55
N LEU A 38 0.94 -12.71 -7.26
CA LEU A 38 1.93 -11.71 -6.81
C LEU A 38 2.21 -10.61 -7.85
N TRP A 39 2.00 -10.89 -9.14
CA TRP A 39 2.16 -9.88 -10.20
C TRP A 39 1.21 -8.68 -10.02
N MET A 40 0.07 -8.89 -9.36
CA MET A 40 -0.96 -7.88 -9.16
C MET A 40 -0.46 -6.69 -8.34
N ILE A 41 0.68 -6.79 -7.65
CA ILE A 41 1.28 -5.66 -6.91
C ILE A 41 1.48 -4.43 -7.82
N ARG A 42 1.68 -4.65 -9.12
CA ARG A 42 1.76 -3.59 -10.14
C ARG A 42 0.48 -2.77 -10.25
N LEU A 43 -0.69 -3.39 -10.05
CA LEU A 43 -1.98 -2.70 -10.03
C LEU A 43 -2.07 -1.76 -8.83
N GLY A 44 -1.65 -2.23 -7.64
CA GLY A 44 -1.59 -1.42 -6.43
C GLY A 44 -0.64 -0.22 -6.56
N VAL A 45 0.52 -0.40 -7.21
CA VAL A 45 1.42 0.71 -7.56
C VAL A 45 0.74 1.70 -8.52
N GLY A 46 -0.06 1.21 -9.47
CA GLY A 46 -0.88 2.05 -10.35
C GLY A 46 -1.87 2.92 -9.58
N VAL A 47 -2.60 2.33 -8.64
CA VAL A 47 -3.52 3.06 -7.74
C VAL A 47 -2.77 4.08 -6.88
N ALA A 48 -1.63 3.70 -6.29
CA ALA A 48 -0.81 4.60 -5.49
C ALA A 48 -0.33 5.82 -6.28
N ARG A 49 0.10 5.63 -7.54
CA ARG A 49 0.50 6.73 -8.43
C ARG A 49 -0.67 7.65 -8.76
N ARG A 50 -1.85 7.09 -9.05
CA ARG A 50 -3.07 7.89 -9.30
C ARG A 50 -3.49 8.70 -8.08
N ALA A 51 -3.27 8.16 -6.88
CA ALA A 51 -3.49 8.82 -5.60
C ALA A 51 -2.38 9.83 -5.21
N TRP A 52 -1.36 10.02 -6.05
CA TRP A 52 -0.21 10.90 -5.82
C TRP A 52 0.58 10.56 -4.54
N LEU A 53 0.63 9.27 -4.20
CA LEU A 53 1.46 8.79 -3.10
C LEU A 53 2.94 8.86 -3.46
N GLU A 54 3.75 9.30 -2.51
CA GLU A 54 5.21 9.28 -2.59
C GLU A 54 5.75 8.05 -1.85
N PRO A 55 7.02 7.66 -2.05
CA PRO A 55 7.60 6.51 -1.34
C PRO A 55 7.43 6.62 0.19
N SER A 56 7.61 7.83 0.74
CA SER A 56 7.44 8.11 2.17
C SER A 56 6.03 7.82 2.71
N ASP A 57 5.00 7.81 1.85
CA ASP A 57 3.60 7.50 2.19
C ASP A 57 3.31 5.98 2.22
N VAL A 58 4.19 5.17 1.62
CA VAL A 58 3.99 3.74 1.39
C VAL A 58 4.95 2.89 2.22
N LEU A 59 4.40 2.09 3.13
CA LEU A 59 5.15 1.24 4.06
C LEU A 59 6.06 0.23 3.34
N ASN A 60 5.67 -0.28 2.17
CA ASN A 60 6.43 -1.26 1.41
C ASN A 60 7.78 -0.74 0.88
N THR A 61 8.02 0.57 0.94
CA THR A 61 9.28 1.18 0.50
C THR A 61 10.30 1.32 1.64
N TYR A 62 9.89 1.06 2.88
CA TYR A 62 10.73 1.25 4.04
C TYR A 62 11.77 0.12 4.11
N PRO A 63 13.01 0.40 4.53
CA PRO A 63 13.95 -0.65 4.91
C PRO A 63 13.34 -1.59 5.97
N LEU A 64 13.72 -2.86 5.92
CA LEU A 64 13.17 -3.89 6.81
C LEU A 64 13.27 -3.51 8.29
N GLU A 65 14.41 -2.97 8.71
CA GLU A 65 14.66 -2.57 10.09
C GLU A 65 13.71 -1.45 10.55
N GLU A 66 13.47 -0.45 9.70
CA GLU A 66 12.55 0.66 9.98
C GLU A 66 11.10 0.16 10.08
N LEU A 67 10.69 -0.72 9.16
CA LEU A 67 9.35 -1.32 9.19
C LEU A 67 9.13 -2.14 10.47
N LEU A 68 10.11 -2.95 10.88
CA LEU A 68 10.03 -3.74 12.11
C LEU A 68 10.03 -2.85 13.37
N ALA A 69 10.81 -1.77 13.39
CA ALA A 69 10.76 -0.82 14.50
C ALA A 69 9.36 -0.18 14.63
N LEU A 70 8.74 0.14 13.50
CA LEU A 70 7.42 0.77 13.43
C LEU A 70 6.28 -0.16 13.90
N THR A 71 6.37 -1.47 13.63
CA THR A 71 5.38 -2.46 14.12
C THR A 71 5.54 -2.84 15.59
N ARG A 72 6.75 -2.70 16.15
CA ARG A 72 7.03 -2.96 17.58
C ARG A 72 6.64 -1.81 18.48
N LYS A 73 6.55 -0.59 17.95
CA LYS A 73 6.10 0.59 18.70
C LYS A 73 4.60 0.46 18.99
N LYS A 74 4.20 0.42 20.26
CA LYS A 74 2.77 0.55 20.63
C LYS A 74 2.26 1.90 20.11
N ARG A 75 1.25 1.85 19.25
CA ARG A 75 0.55 3.00 18.68
C ARG A 75 -0.80 3.17 19.35
#